data_AF-A0A842YF90-F1
#
_entry.id   AF-A0A842YF90-F1
#
_cell.length_a   1.000
_cell.length_b   1.000
_cell.length_c   1.000
_cell.angle_alpha   90.00
_cell.angle_beta   90.00
_cell.angle_gamma   90.00
#
_symmetry.space_group_name_H-M   'P 1'
#
loop_
_entity.id
_entity.type
_entity.pdbx_description
1 polymer ?
#
loop_
_entity_poly.entity_id
_entity_poly.type
_entity_poly.pdbx_seq_one_letter_code
_entity_poly.pdbx_strand_id
1 'polypeptide(L)'
;YMGFDLAVSNQHLFRNYPFDDLIYFQQDEDGNPVAPSEDYDPNAEDWYTNVATISPSNDDVIFTAPYVDPSVGLVISMGRPVRHDNGTLIGVVSADVTMGTILDNVLNLDVSTNGYAFILDKTGTVVAHKDQSLEDEVALIETLEFGSTGSTEATSFRSLLNTHVLVEDFGLLEYKKNALDWYLSFVNIPNTDYVLLVVVPDADIIAPATEILNLVATRTLILVGVLGGILAAVGAVVSVVSSRRGRSVVEPIREMTRLVNKMAKQDFTRGVTTAGAMYEEVGTTVDALLSFQEACRFGNQAFIRGDLKRALANYQNLFEISRRLQIEAGEQTMLLNIGNVFRQRGDTANAMD
;
A
#
# COMPACT_ATOMS: atom_id res chain seq x y z
N TYR A 1 5.66 -29.71 -47.56
CA TYR A 1 6.34 -30.97 -47.95
C TYR A 1 5.34 -31.98 -48.48
N MET A 2 5.72 -32.69 -49.54
CA MET A 2 5.01 -33.85 -50.04
C MET A 2 6.06 -34.87 -50.48
N GLY A 3 5.98 -36.09 -49.96
CA GLY A 3 6.88 -37.19 -50.31
C GLY A 3 6.06 -38.40 -50.73
N PHE A 4 6.54 -39.17 -51.71
CA PHE A 4 5.94 -40.44 -52.09
C PHE A 4 6.68 -41.59 -51.42
N ASP A 5 5.93 -42.65 -51.09
CA ASP A 5 6.54 -43.93 -50.76
C ASP A 5 7.37 -44.40 -51.98
N LEU A 6 8.64 -44.73 -51.74
CA LEU A 6 9.58 -45.08 -52.81
C LEU A 6 9.24 -46.43 -53.46
N ALA A 7 8.42 -47.27 -52.80
CA ALA A 7 7.84 -48.47 -53.40
C ALA A 7 6.72 -48.14 -54.41
N VAL A 8 6.14 -46.94 -54.35
CA VAL A 8 5.06 -46.46 -55.23
C VAL A 8 5.59 -45.59 -56.36
N SER A 9 6.56 -44.72 -56.09
CA SER A 9 7.17 -43.83 -57.09
C SER A 9 8.65 -43.58 -56.78
N ASN A 10 9.51 -43.72 -57.78
CA ASN A 10 10.93 -43.36 -57.71
C ASN A 10 11.20 -41.89 -58.08
N GLN A 11 10.15 -41.09 -58.31
CA GLN A 11 10.26 -39.66 -58.58
C GLN A 11 10.04 -38.86 -57.30
N HIS A 12 11.06 -38.07 -56.92
CA HIS A 12 10.99 -37.10 -55.85
C HIS A 12 10.25 -35.86 -56.36
N LEU A 13 8.91 -35.78 -56.23
CA LEU A 13 8.20 -34.54 -56.59
C LEU A 13 7.65 -33.81 -55.36
N PHE A 14 8.44 -32.86 -54.92
CA PHE A 14 8.08 -31.83 -53.97
C PHE A 14 7.30 -30.71 -54.67
N ARG A 15 6.05 -30.48 -54.27
CA ARG A 15 5.29 -29.27 -54.66
C ARG A 15 4.76 -28.59 -53.41
N ASN A 16 5.03 -27.29 -53.26
CA ASN A 16 4.33 -26.45 -52.30
C ASN A 16 3.02 -25.94 -52.92
N TYR A 17 1.98 -25.88 -52.11
CA TYR A 17 0.73 -25.26 -52.49
C TYR A 17 0.90 -23.71 -52.42
N PRO A 18 0.48 -22.93 -53.43
CA PRO A 18 -0.04 -23.31 -54.73
C PRO A 18 0.96 -22.92 -55.83
N PHE A 19 1.84 -23.85 -56.25
CA PHE A 19 2.64 -23.81 -57.49
C PHE A 19 4.14 -23.44 -57.41
N ASP A 20 4.84 -23.74 -56.31
CA ASP A 20 6.33 -23.71 -56.34
C ASP A 20 6.90 -25.13 -56.42
N ASP A 21 7.76 -25.36 -57.43
CA ASP A 21 8.64 -26.52 -57.52
C ASP A 21 9.75 -26.34 -56.47
N LEU A 22 9.81 -27.28 -55.54
CA LEU A 22 10.72 -27.29 -54.39
C LEU A 22 12.11 -27.81 -54.76
N ILE A 23 12.63 -27.40 -55.91
CA ILE A 23 14.03 -27.61 -56.28
C ILE A 23 14.94 -26.74 -55.38
N TYR A 24 14.46 -26.09 -54.34
CA TYR A 24 15.09 -24.89 -53.81
C TYR A 24 14.79 -24.68 -52.32
N PHE A 25 15.31 -25.60 -51.49
CA PHE A 25 15.19 -25.51 -50.03
C PHE A 25 16.52 -25.37 -49.32
N GLN A 26 17.60 -25.83 -49.93
CA GLN A 26 18.93 -25.50 -49.46
C GLN A 26 19.24 -24.11 -49.98
N GLN A 27 19.76 -23.24 -49.13
CA GLN A 27 20.39 -22.01 -49.58
C GLN A 27 21.90 -22.20 -49.55
N ASP A 28 22.61 -21.71 -50.55
CA ASP A 28 24.05 -21.55 -50.42
C ASP A 28 24.38 -20.48 -49.35
N GLU A 29 25.67 -20.31 -49.05
CA GLU A 29 26.13 -19.30 -48.08
C GLU A 29 25.68 -17.86 -48.42
N ASP A 30 25.27 -17.61 -49.67
CA ASP A 30 24.80 -16.33 -50.18
C ASP A 30 23.26 -16.19 -50.16
N GLY A 31 22.54 -17.18 -49.64
CA GLY A 31 21.07 -17.17 -49.55
C GLY A 31 20.37 -17.57 -50.86
N ASN A 32 21.10 -18.06 -51.87
CA ASN A 32 20.50 -18.47 -53.13
C ASN A 32 19.96 -19.89 -53.02
N PRO A 33 18.78 -20.15 -53.58
CA PRO A 33 18.20 -21.48 -53.54
C PRO A 33 19.00 -22.51 -54.37
N VAL A 34 19.18 -23.71 -53.83
CA VAL A 34 19.92 -24.85 -54.40
C VAL A 34 19.04 -26.11 -54.41
N ALA A 35 19.19 -26.91 -55.48
CA ALA A 35 18.63 -28.25 -55.63
C ALA A 35 18.96 -29.14 -54.42
N PRO A 36 17.99 -29.90 -53.88
CA PRO A 36 18.32 -31.02 -53.00
C PRO A 36 19.36 -31.91 -53.68
N SER A 37 20.29 -32.46 -52.91
CA SER A 37 21.23 -33.44 -53.44
C SER A 37 20.47 -34.60 -54.09
N GLU A 38 21.09 -35.25 -55.09
CA GLU A 38 20.51 -36.45 -55.72
C GLU A 38 20.27 -37.60 -54.71
N ASP A 39 20.86 -37.49 -53.50
CA ASP A 39 20.78 -38.47 -52.42
C ASP A 39 19.71 -38.15 -51.35
N TYR A 40 18.89 -37.11 -51.49
CA TYR A 40 17.85 -36.80 -50.51
C TYR A 40 16.70 -37.83 -50.54
N ASP A 41 16.49 -38.55 -49.44
CA ASP A 41 15.41 -39.51 -49.27
C ASP A 41 14.32 -38.96 -48.33
N PRO A 42 13.15 -38.52 -48.85
CA PRO A 42 12.07 -38.03 -48.00
C PRO A 42 11.54 -39.09 -47.04
N ASN A 43 11.68 -40.38 -47.34
CA ASN A 43 11.17 -41.45 -46.47
C ASN A 43 12.06 -41.69 -45.24
N ALA A 44 13.26 -41.10 -45.23
CA ALA A 44 14.18 -41.12 -44.10
C ALA A 44 14.02 -39.90 -43.17
N GLU A 45 13.27 -38.88 -43.60
CA GLU A 45 13.13 -37.62 -42.87
C GLU A 45 12.05 -37.69 -41.79
N ASP A 46 12.27 -36.93 -40.70
CA ASP A 46 11.39 -36.92 -39.53
C ASP A 46 9.97 -36.43 -39.88
N TRP A 47 9.83 -35.40 -40.73
CA TRP A 47 8.50 -34.90 -41.18
C TRP A 47 7.68 -35.96 -41.92
N TYR A 48 8.34 -36.96 -42.53
CA TYR A 48 7.70 -38.06 -43.24
C TYR A 48 7.45 -39.23 -42.30
N THR A 49 8.49 -39.70 -41.62
CA THR A 49 8.41 -40.91 -40.77
C THR A 49 7.49 -40.71 -39.56
N ASN A 50 7.51 -39.52 -38.93
CA ASN A 50 6.63 -39.18 -37.81
C ASN A 50 5.15 -39.19 -38.21
N VAL A 51 4.84 -38.91 -39.49
CA VAL A 51 3.46 -38.88 -40.01
C VAL A 51 3.06 -40.22 -40.63
N ALA A 52 3.98 -40.91 -41.31
CA ALA A 52 3.73 -42.16 -42.04
C ALA A 52 3.41 -43.34 -41.11
N THR A 53 3.98 -43.34 -39.89
CA THR A 53 3.81 -44.40 -38.88
C THR A 53 2.43 -44.41 -38.22
N ILE A 54 1.58 -43.42 -38.53
CA ILE A 54 0.27 -43.25 -37.90
C ILE A 54 -0.76 -44.22 -38.46
N SER A 55 -1.58 -44.74 -37.54
CA SER A 55 -2.56 -45.80 -37.78
C SER A 55 -3.45 -45.49 -39.00
N PRO A 56 -3.67 -46.46 -39.92
CA PRO A 56 -4.53 -46.30 -41.09
C PRO A 56 -6.01 -45.98 -40.80
N SER A 57 -6.42 -46.05 -39.53
CA SER A 57 -7.78 -45.73 -39.09
C SER A 57 -8.00 -44.24 -38.81
N ASN A 58 -6.94 -43.43 -38.85
CA ASN A 58 -7.00 -41.98 -38.64
C ASN A 58 -6.47 -41.24 -39.88
N ASP A 59 -7.38 -40.56 -40.57
CA ASP A 59 -7.13 -39.78 -41.77
C ASP A 59 -7.07 -38.27 -41.47
N ASP A 60 -7.08 -37.88 -40.19
CA ASP A 60 -6.99 -36.48 -39.78
C ASP A 60 -5.58 -35.93 -39.92
N VAL A 61 -5.48 -34.59 -39.95
CA VAL A 61 -4.20 -33.89 -39.83
C VAL A 61 -3.69 -34.06 -38.40
N ILE A 62 -2.44 -34.46 -38.27
CA ILE A 62 -1.77 -34.66 -36.99
C ILE A 62 -0.64 -33.66 -36.81
N PHE A 63 -0.23 -33.45 -35.57
CA PHE A 63 0.93 -32.66 -35.21
C PHE A 63 2.01 -33.57 -34.64
N THR A 64 3.25 -33.46 -35.12
CA THR A 64 4.37 -34.30 -34.66
C THR A 64 4.91 -33.81 -33.30
N ALA A 65 5.72 -34.64 -32.64
CA ALA A 65 6.63 -34.12 -31.64
C ALA A 65 7.63 -33.12 -32.29
N PRO A 66 8.21 -32.18 -31.52
CA PRO A 66 9.24 -31.28 -32.04
C PRO A 66 10.49 -32.07 -32.46
N TYR A 67 11.10 -31.68 -33.57
CA TYR A 67 12.36 -32.24 -34.07
C TYR A 67 13.18 -31.16 -34.78
N VAL A 68 14.47 -31.42 -34.96
CA VAL A 68 15.38 -30.46 -35.60
C VAL A 68 15.34 -30.68 -37.11
N ASP A 69 14.79 -29.71 -37.84
CA ASP A 69 14.92 -29.63 -39.29
C ASP A 69 16.32 -29.11 -39.65
N PRO A 70 17.06 -29.79 -40.55
CA PRO A 70 18.42 -29.39 -40.91
C PRO A 70 18.54 -27.98 -41.53
N SER A 71 17.45 -27.42 -42.06
CA SER A 71 17.44 -26.15 -42.79
C SER A 71 16.98 -24.97 -41.91
N VAL A 72 16.01 -25.20 -41.03
CA VAL A 72 15.37 -24.12 -40.25
C VAL A 72 15.44 -24.30 -38.72
N GLY A 73 16.07 -25.38 -38.24
CA GLY A 73 16.19 -25.67 -36.81
C GLY A 73 14.94 -26.35 -36.24
N LEU A 74 14.64 -26.12 -34.96
CA LEU A 74 13.54 -26.79 -34.27
C LEU A 74 12.17 -26.44 -34.89
N VAL A 75 11.41 -27.46 -35.29
CA VAL A 75 10.08 -27.34 -35.90
C VAL A 75 9.10 -28.35 -35.31
N ILE A 76 7.81 -28.12 -35.57
CA ILE A 76 6.78 -29.16 -35.55
C ILE A 76 6.20 -29.28 -36.95
N SER A 77 5.77 -30.48 -37.36
CA SER A 77 5.06 -30.67 -38.61
C SER A 77 3.59 -30.93 -38.36
N MET A 78 2.72 -30.29 -39.14
CA MET A 78 1.35 -30.73 -39.32
C MET A 78 1.28 -31.59 -40.58
N GLY A 79 0.79 -32.81 -40.50
CA GLY A 79 0.83 -33.72 -41.65
C GLY A 79 -0.28 -34.74 -41.69
N ARG A 80 -0.42 -35.38 -42.85
CA ARG A 80 -1.35 -36.48 -43.09
C ARG A 80 -0.73 -37.52 -44.04
N PRO A 81 -0.85 -38.82 -43.73
CA PRO A 81 -0.52 -39.87 -44.69
C PRO A 81 -1.57 -39.90 -45.81
N VAL A 82 -1.10 -39.95 -47.06
CA VAL A 82 -1.94 -40.15 -48.24
C VAL A 82 -1.96 -41.63 -48.56
N ARG A 83 -3.15 -42.23 -48.60
CA ARG A 83 -3.33 -43.67 -48.81
C ARG A 83 -4.29 -43.93 -49.97
N HIS A 84 -4.15 -45.07 -50.62
CA HIS A 84 -5.16 -45.61 -51.53
C HIS A 84 -6.40 -46.07 -50.75
N ASP A 85 -7.53 -46.24 -51.43
CA ASP A 85 -8.78 -46.74 -50.85
C ASP A 85 -8.63 -48.11 -50.15
N ASN A 86 -7.61 -48.89 -50.51
CA ASN A 86 -7.28 -50.17 -49.89
C ASN A 86 -6.37 -50.05 -48.64
N GLY A 87 -6.05 -48.83 -48.21
CA GLY A 87 -5.21 -48.52 -47.04
C GLY A 87 -3.69 -48.50 -47.31
N THR A 88 -3.24 -48.82 -48.53
CA THR A 88 -1.81 -48.77 -48.88
C THR A 88 -1.29 -47.33 -48.88
N LEU A 89 -0.15 -47.09 -48.23
CA LEU A 89 0.49 -45.76 -48.21
C LEU A 89 0.95 -45.37 -49.62
N ILE A 90 0.58 -44.17 -50.04
CA ILE A 90 1.04 -43.52 -51.28
C ILE A 90 2.20 -42.58 -50.95
N GLY A 91 2.11 -41.88 -49.81
CA GLY A 91 3.05 -40.85 -49.41
C GLY A 91 2.56 -40.05 -48.20
N VAL A 92 3.22 -38.94 -47.92
CA VAL A 92 2.88 -38.02 -46.82
C VAL A 92 2.83 -36.60 -47.35
N VAL A 93 1.84 -35.83 -46.86
CA VAL A 93 1.80 -34.37 -47.02
C VAL A 93 1.96 -33.75 -45.64
N SER A 94 2.95 -32.86 -45.49
CA SER A 94 3.24 -32.16 -44.23
C SER A 94 3.52 -30.69 -44.49
N ALA A 95 3.31 -29.85 -43.49
CA ALA A 95 3.74 -28.46 -43.46
C ALA A 95 4.40 -28.18 -42.12
N ASP A 96 5.56 -27.54 -42.14
CA ASP A 96 6.27 -27.21 -40.90
C ASP A 96 5.80 -25.89 -40.35
N VAL A 97 5.76 -25.83 -39.04
CA VAL A 97 5.65 -24.61 -38.27
C VAL A 97 6.96 -24.46 -37.52
N THR A 98 7.69 -23.39 -37.82
CA THR A 98 8.95 -23.12 -37.12
C THR A 98 8.69 -22.83 -35.67
N MET A 99 9.56 -23.33 -34.78
CA MET A 99 9.40 -23.08 -33.36
C MET A 99 9.46 -21.59 -33.04
N GLY A 100 10.28 -20.81 -33.76
CA GLY A 100 10.29 -19.35 -33.66
C GLY A 100 8.89 -18.72 -33.84
N THR A 101 8.09 -19.20 -34.80
CA THR A 101 6.70 -18.73 -34.99
C THR A 101 5.81 -19.03 -33.79
N ILE A 102 5.97 -20.21 -33.19
CA ILE A 102 5.21 -20.59 -32.00
C ILE A 102 5.64 -19.76 -30.80
N LEU A 103 6.95 -19.61 -30.59
CA LEU A 103 7.51 -18.80 -29.52
C LEU A 103 7.06 -17.34 -29.64
N ASP A 104 7.07 -16.75 -30.83
CA ASP A 104 6.59 -15.39 -31.04
C ASP A 104 5.10 -15.22 -30.73
N ASN A 105 4.27 -16.25 -30.91
CA ASN A 105 2.84 -16.14 -30.61
C ASN A 105 2.51 -16.50 -29.14
N VAL A 106 3.25 -17.45 -28.56
CA VAL A 106 3.00 -17.99 -27.21
C VAL A 106 3.77 -17.23 -26.14
N LEU A 107 5.03 -16.86 -26.40
CA LEU A 107 5.85 -16.13 -25.42
C LEU A 107 5.53 -14.63 -25.36
N ASN A 108 4.94 -14.06 -26.42
CA ASN A 108 4.47 -12.66 -26.39
C ASN A 108 3.12 -12.51 -25.66
N LEU A 109 2.58 -13.58 -25.06
CA LEU A 109 1.48 -13.45 -24.12
C LEU A 109 1.95 -12.65 -22.90
N ASP A 110 1.30 -11.50 -22.66
CA ASP A 110 1.51 -10.70 -21.45
C ASP A 110 0.88 -11.41 -20.24
N VAL A 111 1.66 -12.32 -19.65
CA VAL A 111 1.28 -13.10 -18.48
C VAL A 111 1.92 -12.48 -17.25
N SER A 112 1.41 -11.35 -16.77
CA SER A 112 1.93 -10.63 -15.61
C SER A 112 3.40 -10.17 -15.78
N THR A 113 4.06 -9.73 -14.71
CA THR A 113 5.40 -9.11 -14.81
C THR A 113 6.51 -10.15 -15.01
N ASN A 114 6.38 -11.30 -14.36
CA ASN A 114 7.37 -12.37 -14.28
C ASN A 114 6.78 -13.74 -14.66
N GLY A 115 5.48 -13.79 -14.96
CA GLY A 115 4.83 -14.97 -15.52
C GLY A 115 5.13 -15.13 -17.01
N TYR A 116 4.86 -16.34 -17.52
CA TYR A 116 5.08 -16.69 -18.93
C TYR A 116 4.30 -17.95 -19.28
N ALA A 117 4.19 -18.22 -20.58
CA ALA A 117 3.56 -19.41 -21.11
C ALA A 117 4.58 -20.34 -21.78
N PHE A 118 4.26 -21.63 -21.83
CA PHE A 118 5.01 -22.64 -22.58
C PHE A 118 4.08 -23.81 -22.98
N ILE A 119 4.53 -24.63 -23.92
CA ILE A 119 3.76 -25.76 -24.45
C ILE A 119 4.53 -27.04 -24.21
N LEU A 120 3.82 -28.07 -23.74
CA LEU A 120 4.31 -29.45 -23.67
C LEU A 120 3.47 -30.34 -24.59
N ASP A 121 4.03 -31.45 -25.03
CA ASP A 121 3.22 -32.54 -25.56
C ASP A 121 2.69 -33.47 -24.45
N LYS A 122 1.80 -34.39 -24.78
CA LYS A 122 1.23 -35.38 -23.83
C LYS A 122 2.26 -36.35 -23.25
N THR A 123 3.47 -36.42 -23.80
CA THR A 123 4.58 -37.21 -23.23
C THR A 123 5.39 -36.42 -22.19
N GLY A 124 5.11 -35.11 -22.06
CA GLY A 124 5.84 -34.20 -21.19
C GLY A 124 7.05 -33.55 -21.86
N THR A 125 7.21 -33.74 -23.18
CA THR A 125 8.30 -33.16 -23.97
C THR A 125 8.02 -31.68 -24.23
N VAL A 126 9.05 -30.85 -24.12
CA VAL A 126 8.93 -29.40 -24.34
C VAL A 126 8.70 -29.12 -25.82
N VAL A 127 7.55 -28.54 -26.14
CA VAL A 127 7.28 -28.04 -27.49
C VAL A 127 7.83 -26.64 -27.62
N ALA A 128 7.38 -25.71 -26.79
CA ALA A 128 7.77 -24.31 -26.88
C ALA A 128 8.04 -23.75 -25.48
N HIS A 129 9.21 -23.16 -25.26
CA HIS A 129 9.58 -22.52 -24.00
C HIS A 129 10.57 -21.37 -24.25
N LYS A 130 10.50 -20.27 -23.49
CA LYS A 130 11.34 -19.06 -23.71
C LYS A 130 12.84 -19.30 -23.62
N ASP A 131 13.22 -20.28 -22.80
CA ASP A 131 14.61 -20.66 -22.56
C ASP A 131 15.05 -21.90 -23.40
N GLN A 132 14.19 -22.39 -24.30
CA GLN A 132 14.53 -23.48 -25.22
C GLN A 132 15.33 -22.94 -26.42
N SER A 133 16.48 -23.55 -26.68
CA SER A 133 17.28 -23.27 -27.87
C SER A 133 16.58 -23.81 -29.12
N LEU A 134 16.66 -23.03 -30.21
CA LEU A 134 16.12 -23.40 -31.53
C LEU A 134 17.04 -24.34 -32.32
N GLU A 135 18.29 -24.51 -31.87
CA GLU A 135 19.33 -25.26 -32.58
C GLU A 135 19.71 -26.58 -31.87
N ASP A 136 19.31 -26.74 -30.60
CA ASP A 136 19.65 -27.90 -29.78
C ASP A 136 18.48 -28.91 -29.69
N GLU A 137 18.80 -30.11 -29.21
CA GLU A 137 17.80 -31.11 -28.84
C GLU A 137 16.80 -30.57 -27.80
N VAL A 138 15.61 -31.16 -27.79
CA VAL A 138 14.54 -30.78 -26.86
C VAL A 138 15.00 -31.02 -25.42
N ALA A 139 15.00 -29.96 -24.60
CA ALA A 139 15.36 -30.07 -23.20
C ALA A 139 14.18 -30.60 -22.36
N LEU A 140 14.50 -31.25 -21.23
CA LEU A 140 13.51 -31.59 -20.23
C LEU A 140 13.00 -30.31 -19.54
N ILE A 141 11.69 -30.21 -19.34
CA ILE A 141 11.07 -29.03 -18.74
C ILE A 141 11.64 -28.73 -17.35
N GLU A 142 12.02 -29.74 -16.58
CA GLU A 142 12.61 -29.54 -15.26
C GLU A 142 14.00 -28.90 -15.32
N THR A 143 14.76 -29.17 -16.38
CA THR A 143 16.05 -28.52 -16.59
C THR A 143 15.85 -27.03 -16.91
N LEU A 144 14.86 -26.70 -17.73
CA LEU A 144 14.53 -25.31 -18.06
C LEU A 144 13.97 -24.55 -16.83
N GLU A 145 13.09 -25.20 -16.08
CA GLU A 145 12.39 -24.57 -14.96
C GLU A 145 13.23 -24.49 -13.67
N PHE A 146 14.07 -25.49 -13.39
CA PHE A 146 14.80 -25.61 -12.12
C PHE A 146 16.32 -25.72 -12.28
N GLY A 147 16.84 -25.74 -13.51
CA GLY A 147 18.27 -25.96 -13.79
C GLY A 147 18.74 -27.40 -13.52
N SER A 148 17.86 -28.30 -13.08
CA SER A 148 18.17 -29.69 -12.74
C SER A 148 16.91 -30.53 -12.65
N THR A 149 16.99 -31.78 -13.10
CA THR A 149 15.91 -32.78 -12.97
C THR A 149 15.85 -33.44 -11.59
N GLY A 150 16.87 -33.23 -10.74
CA GLY A 150 17.05 -33.95 -9.47
C GLY A 150 16.70 -33.17 -8.21
N SER A 151 16.34 -31.89 -8.33
CA SER A 151 15.96 -31.09 -7.16
C SER A 151 14.61 -31.55 -6.58
N THR A 152 14.37 -31.24 -5.30
CA THR A 152 13.08 -31.56 -4.66
C THR A 152 11.92 -30.83 -5.35
N GLU A 153 12.15 -29.58 -5.77
CA GLU A 153 11.18 -28.76 -6.51
C GLU A 153 10.89 -29.38 -7.88
N ALA A 154 11.93 -29.76 -8.63
CA ALA A 154 11.80 -30.44 -9.93
C ALA A 154 11.04 -31.76 -9.83
N THR A 155 11.36 -32.58 -8.81
CA THR A 155 10.69 -33.87 -8.60
C THR A 155 9.21 -33.67 -8.26
N SER A 156 8.89 -32.66 -7.45
CA SER A 156 7.51 -32.32 -7.08
C SER A 156 6.74 -31.81 -8.30
N PHE A 157 7.36 -30.95 -9.11
CA PHE A 157 6.80 -30.44 -10.35
C PHE A 157 6.49 -31.57 -11.35
N ARG A 158 7.45 -32.49 -11.56
CA ARG A 158 7.24 -33.68 -12.40
C ARG A 158 6.07 -34.53 -11.93
N SER A 159 5.87 -34.66 -10.62
CA SER A 159 4.70 -35.37 -10.10
C SER A 159 3.41 -34.66 -10.51
N LEU A 160 3.34 -33.33 -10.38
CA LEU A 160 2.16 -32.54 -10.80
C LEU A 160 1.89 -32.67 -12.29
N LEU A 161 2.95 -32.69 -13.11
CA LEU A 161 2.81 -32.93 -14.55
C LEU A 161 2.13 -34.27 -14.84
N ASN A 162 2.65 -35.35 -14.24
CA ASN A 162 2.18 -36.70 -14.50
C ASN A 162 0.81 -37.04 -13.89
N THR A 163 0.42 -36.37 -12.80
CA THR A 163 -0.86 -36.67 -12.12
C THR A 163 -1.99 -35.76 -12.57
N HIS A 164 -1.69 -34.55 -13.04
CA HIS A 164 -2.70 -33.56 -13.40
C HIS A 164 -2.51 -33.04 -14.82
N VAL A 165 -1.38 -32.38 -15.12
CA VAL A 165 -1.23 -31.60 -16.37
C VAL A 165 -1.33 -32.46 -17.63
N LEU A 166 -0.74 -33.66 -17.64
CA LEU A 166 -0.74 -34.56 -18.79
C LEU A 166 -1.94 -35.52 -18.82
N VAL A 167 -2.88 -35.38 -17.88
CA VAL A 167 -4.01 -36.31 -17.67
C VAL A 167 -5.36 -35.60 -17.76
N GLU A 168 -5.48 -34.41 -17.18
CA GLU A 168 -6.71 -33.63 -17.11
C GLU A 168 -6.80 -32.66 -18.30
N ASP A 169 -8.02 -32.20 -18.63
CA ASP A 169 -8.22 -31.30 -19.77
C ASP A 169 -7.80 -29.86 -19.50
N PHE A 170 -7.93 -29.42 -18.26
CA PHE A 170 -7.50 -28.10 -17.80
C PHE A 170 -7.43 -28.09 -16.27
N GLY A 171 -6.68 -27.15 -15.72
CA GLY A 171 -6.58 -27.00 -14.27
C GLY A 171 -5.78 -25.80 -13.81
N LEU A 172 -5.75 -25.63 -12.49
CA LEU A 172 -4.93 -24.67 -11.77
C LEU A 172 -4.28 -25.37 -10.58
N LEU A 173 -2.96 -25.27 -10.49
CA LEU A 173 -2.12 -25.92 -9.50
C LEU A 173 -1.18 -24.90 -8.87
N GLU A 174 -0.65 -25.26 -7.70
CA GLU A 174 0.40 -24.51 -7.00
C GLU A 174 1.66 -25.37 -6.92
N TYR A 175 2.82 -24.73 -7.08
CA TYR A 175 4.13 -25.38 -6.93
C TYR A 175 5.17 -24.39 -6.41
N LYS A 176 6.35 -24.91 -6.05
CA LYS A 176 7.48 -24.08 -5.62
C LYS A 176 8.57 -24.05 -6.67
N LYS A 177 9.13 -22.87 -6.90
CA LYS A 177 10.31 -22.64 -7.75
C LYS A 177 11.19 -21.59 -7.09
N ASN A 178 12.45 -21.94 -6.84
CA ASN A 178 13.40 -21.11 -6.10
C ASN A 178 12.91 -20.73 -4.70
N ALA A 179 12.27 -21.69 -4.00
CA ALA A 179 11.59 -21.52 -2.71
C ALA A 179 10.40 -20.54 -2.69
N LEU A 180 10.04 -19.93 -3.81
CA LEU A 180 8.87 -19.06 -3.96
C LEU A 180 7.65 -19.87 -4.41
N ASP A 181 6.46 -19.40 -4.06
CA ASP A 181 5.20 -20.00 -4.49
C ASP A 181 4.82 -19.49 -5.88
N TRP A 182 4.40 -20.42 -6.73
CA TRP A 182 4.01 -20.19 -8.11
C TRP A 182 2.69 -20.89 -8.40
N TYR A 183 1.89 -20.24 -9.23
CA TYR A 183 0.68 -20.79 -9.81
C TYR A 183 0.97 -21.30 -11.22
N LEU A 184 0.37 -22.43 -11.57
CA LEU A 184 0.40 -23.03 -12.89
C LEU A 184 -1.04 -23.30 -13.34
N SER A 185 -1.45 -22.71 -14.45
CA SER A 185 -2.69 -23.08 -15.13
C SER A 185 -2.36 -23.80 -16.44
N PHE A 186 -3.16 -24.80 -16.78
CA PHE A 186 -2.97 -25.58 -18.00
C PHE A 186 -4.28 -25.85 -18.72
N VAL A 187 -4.21 -26.05 -20.03
CA VAL A 187 -5.34 -26.44 -20.89
C VAL A 187 -4.85 -27.25 -22.09
N ASN A 188 -5.57 -28.32 -22.43
CA ASN A 188 -5.34 -29.09 -23.65
C ASN A 188 -5.71 -28.28 -24.89
N ILE A 189 -4.84 -28.28 -25.89
CA ILE A 189 -5.09 -27.62 -27.17
C ILE A 189 -5.92 -28.57 -28.04
N PRO A 190 -7.17 -28.20 -28.41
CA PRO A 190 -8.07 -29.10 -29.14
C PRO A 190 -7.48 -29.57 -30.48
N ASN A 191 -7.74 -30.84 -30.84
CA ASN A 191 -7.24 -31.50 -32.05
C ASN A 191 -5.71 -31.63 -32.13
N THR A 192 -5.02 -31.54 -31.00
CA THR A 192 -3.58 -31.78 -30.88
C THR A 192 -3.29 -32.63 -29.65
N ASP A 193 -2.05 -33.12 -29.55
CA ASP A 193 -1.53 -33.73 -28.32
C ASP A 193 -0.71 -32.73 -27.49
N TYR A 194 -1.00 -31.44 -27.61
CA TYR A 194 -0.32 -30.38 -26.89
C TYR A 194 -1.14 -29.85 -25.72
N VAL A 195 -0.42 -29.42 -24.68
CA VAL A 195 -0.95 -28.74 -23.51
C VAL A 195 -0.30 -27.37 -23.43
N LEU A 196 -1.11 -26.32 -23.32
CA LEU A 196 -0.64 -24.96 -23.04
C LEU A 196 -0.57 -24.78 -21.53
N LEU A 197 0.57 -24.33 -21.02
CA LEU A 197 0.77 -24.02 -19.62
C LEU A 197 1.10 -22.54 -19.47
N VAL A 198 0.60 -21.95 -18.40
CA VAL A 198 0.83 -20.57 -18.00
C VAL A 198 1.25 -20.56 -16.54
N VAL A 199 2.42 -20.00 -16.25
CA VAL A 199 2.97 -19.95 -14.90
C VAL A 199 3.13 -18.51 -14.44
N VAL A 200 2.80 -18.25 -13.18
CA VAL A 200 2.84 -16.91 -12.57
C VAL A 200 3.34 -17.02 -11.13
N PRO A 201 4.31 -16.21 -10.69
CA PRO A 201 4.71 -16.20 -9.28
C PRO A 201 3.62 -15.55 -8.41
N ASP A 202 3.39 -16.07 -7.21
CA ASP A 202 2.41 -15.52 -6.25
C ASP A 202 2.63 -14.01 -6.01
N ALA A 203 3.90 -13.59 -5.95
CA ALA A 203 4.31 -12.20 -5.79
C ALA A 203 3.66 -11.25 -6.82
N ASP A 204 3.49 -11.69 -8.06
CA ASP A 204 2.88 -10.89 -9.12
C ASP A 204 1.36 -10.79 -8.97
N ILE A 205 0.72 -11.86 -8.48
CA ILE A 205 -0.72 -11.92 -8.23
C ILE A 205 -1.09 -10.99 -7.07
N ILE A 206 -0.29 -11.00 -5.99
CA ILE A 206 -0.56 -10.18 -4.80
C ILE A 206 -0.04 -8.75 -4.93
N ALA A 207 0.90 -8.47 -5.84
CA ALA A 207 1.53 -7.16 -6.00
C ALA A 207 0.48 -6.01 -6.08
N PRO A 208 -0.53 -6.05 -6.95
CA PRO A 208 -1.56 -5.00 -7.01
C PRO A 208 -2.29 -4.78 -5.69
N ALA A 209 -2.59 -5.87 -4.95
CA ALA A 209 -3.25 -5.78 -3.66
C ALA A 209 -2.32 -5.15 -2.59
N THR A 210 -1.04 -5.51 -2.58
CA THR A 210 -0.06 -4.94 -1.65
C THR A 210 0.22 -3.46 -1.94
N GLU A 211 0.24 -3.04 -3.21
CA GLU A 211 0.37 -1.65 -3.61
C GLU A 211 -0.82 -0.81 -3.13
N ILE A 212 -2.04 -1.30 -3.32
CA ILE A 212 -3.26 -0.66 -2.82
C ILE A 212 -3.22 -0.58 -1.29
N LEU A 213 -2.83 -1.65 -0.60
CA LEU A 213 -2.72 -1.66 0.86
C LEU A 213 -1.73 -0.60 1.35
N ASN A 214 -0.55 -0.51 0.74
CA ASN A 214 0.47 0.48 1.08
C ASN A 214 0.00 1.92 0.81
N LEU A 215 -0.71 2.13 -0.30
CA LEU A 215 -1.33 3.41 -0.62
C LEU A 215 -2.35 3.81 0.45
N VAL A 216 -3.27 2.90 0.81
CA VAL A 216 -4.30 3.14 1.83
C VAL A 216 -3.68 3.35 3.21
N ALA A 217 -2.69 2.55 3.60
CA ALA A 217 -2.00 2.68 4.88
C ALA A 217 -1.31 4.04 5.02
N THR A 218 -0.58 4.46 3.98
CA THR A 218 0.10 5.76 3.95
C THR A 218 -0.89 6.92 4.04
N ARG A 219 -2.00 6.86 3.29
CA ARG A 219 -3.04 7.89 3.34
C ARG A 219 -3.73 7.95 4.69
N THR A 220 -4.01 6.80 5.29
CA THR A 220 -4.61 6.70 6.62
C THR A 220 -3.68 7.29 7.68
N LEU A 221 -2.38 7.00 7.62
CA LEU A 221 -1.38 7.55 8.53
C LEU A 221 -1.31 9.08 8.45
N ILE A 222 -1.33 9.64 7.24
CA ILE A 222 -1.35 11.09 7.04
C ILE A 222 -2.62 11.71 7.66
N LEU A 223 -3.80 11.13 7.40
CA LEU A 223 -5.06 11.63 7.95
C LEU A 223 -5.10 11.58 9.48
N VAL A 224 -4.64 10.48 10.08
CA VAL A 224 -4.52 10.34 11.54
C VAL A 224 -3.53 11.36 12.10
N GLY A 225 -2.40 11.57 11.43
CA GLY A 225 -1.41 12.58 11.81
C GLY A 225 -1.98 14.00 11.77
N VAL A 226 -2.72 14.35 10.72
CA VAL A 226 -3.39 15.66 10.59
C VAL A 226 -4.45 15.84 11.68
N LEU A 227 -5.29 14.84 11.92
CA LEU A 227 -6.31 14.89 12.97
C LEU A 227 -5.69 15.03 14.36
N GLY A 228 -4.64 14.24 14.64
CA GLY A 228 -3.87 14.33 15.88
C GLY A 228 -3.23 15.71 16.05
N GLY A 229 -2.68 16.27 14.97
CA GLY A 229 -2.14 17.63 14.95
C GLY A 229 -3.19 18.70 15.24
N ILE A 230 -4.40 18.59 14.65
CA ILE A 230 -5.52 19.51 14.92
C ILE A 230 -5.94 19.40 16.39
N LEU A 231 -6.12 18.18 16.92
CA LEU A 231 -6.49 17.97 18.32
C LEU A 231 -5.43 18.51 19.28
N ALA A 232 -4.15 18.32 18.99
CA ALA A 232 -3.05 18.89 19.76
C ALA A 232 -3.05 20.42 19.71
N ALA A 233 -3.28 21.02 18.54
CA ALA A 233 -3.39 22.47 18.38
C ALA A 233 -4.58 23.04 19.16
N VAL A 234 -5.75 22.41 19.07
CA VAL A 234 -6.93 22.78 19.86
C VAL A 234 -6.63 22.65 21.35
N GLY A 235 -6.02 21.54 21.79
CA GLY A 235 -5.61 21.34 23.18
C GLY A 235 -4.62 22.40 23.68
N ALA A 236 -3.66 22.79 22.84
CA ALA A 236 -2.71 23.87 23.16
C ALA A 236 -3.41 25.23 23.29
N VAL A 237 -4.32 25.57 22.36
CA VAL A 237 -5.12 26.80 22.42
C VAL A 237 -5.97 26.83 23.69
N VAL A 238 -6.68 25.74 23.99
CA VAL A 238 -7.49 25.61 25.21
C VAL A 238 -6.63 25.77 26.46
N SER A 239 -5.45 25.15 26.52
CA SER A 239 -4.50 25.30 27.63
C SER A 239 -4.01 26.74 27.80
N VAL A 240 -3.67 27.43 26.70
CA VAL A 240 -3.23 28.83 26.73
C VAL A 240 -4.36 29.76 27.18
N VAL A 241 -5.56 29.59 26.64
CA VAL A 241 -6.73 30.40 27.03
C VAL A 241 -7.10 30.15 28.50
N SER A 242 -7.13 28.89 28.92
CA SER A 242 -7.48 28.51 30.31
C SER A 242 -6.45 29.05 31.30
N SER A 243 -5.15 28.96 30.99
CA SER A 243 -4.10 29.50 31.86
C SER A 243 -4.13 31.03 31.94
N ARG A 244 -4.38 31.73 30.83
CA ARG A 244 -4.55 33.19 30.81
C ARG A 244 -5.77 33.62 31.61
N ARG A 245 -6.92 32.98 31.40
CA ARG A 245 -8.15 33.26 32.16
C ARG A 245 -7.98 32.96 33.65
N GLY A 246 -7.37 31.83 33.99
CA GLY A 246 -7.08 31.46 35.38
C GLY A 246 -6.25 32.52 36.11
N ARG A 247 -5.19 33.04 35.48
CA ARG A 247 -4.39 34.13 36.06
C ARG A 247 -5.19 35.43 36.22
N SER A 248 -5.97 35.79 35.20
CA SER A 248 -6.80 37.01 35.22
C SER A 248 -7.87 37.03 36.32
N VAL A 249 -8.26 35.88 36.86
CA VAL A 249 -9.19 35.77 37.99
C VAL A 249 -8.44 35.61 39.32
N VAL A 250 -7.44 34.73 39.36
CA VAL A 250 -6.72 34.38 40.61
C VAL A 250 -5.86 35.54 41.11
N GLU A 251 -5.24 36.31 40.24
CA GLU A 251 -4.32 37.38 40.64
C GLU A 251 -5.02 38.56 41.33
N PRO A 252 -6.13 39.12 40.79
CA PRO A 252 -6.92 40.11 41.52
C PRO A 252 -7.47 39.61 42.85
N ILE A 253 -7.93 38.35 42.92
CA ILE A 253 -8.39 37.76 44.20
C ILE A 253 -7.24 37.70 45.22
N ARG A 254 -6.03 37.30 44.81
CA ARG A 254 -4.85 37.32 45.69
C ARG A 254 -4.51 38.74 46.13
N GLU A 255 -4.65 39.74 45.27
CA GLU A 255 -4.42 41.14 45.63
C GLU A 255 -5.46 41.67 46.63
N MET A 256 -6.74 41.36 46.42
CA MET A 256 -7.80 41.69 47.38
C MET A 256 -7.52 41.08 48.75
N THR A 257 -7.16 39.80 48.81
CA THR A 257 -6.78 39.16 50.08
C THR A 257 -5.56 39.82 50.73
N ARG A 258 -4.55 40.23 49.95
CA ARG A 258 -3.41 41.00 50.48
C ARG A 258 -3.83 42.36 51.01
N LEU A 259 -4.72 43.07 50.31
CA LEU A 259 -5.23 44.39 50.70
C LEU A 259 -6.02 44.30 52.01
N VAL A 260 -6.96 43.37 52.10
CA VAL A 260 -7.74 43.11 53.31
C VAL A 260 -6.81 42.77 54.49
N ASN A 261 -5.80 41.92 54.28
CA ASN A 261 -4.83 41.58 55.34
C ASN A 261 -3.98 42.78 55.81
N LYS A 262 -3.61 43.70 54.91
CA LYS A 262 -2.92 44.94 55.29
C LYS A 262 -3.82 45.86 56.10
N MET A 263 -5.07 46.03 55.65
CA MET A 263 -6.06 46.86 56.32
C MET A 263 -6.40 46.33 57.72
N ALA A 264 -6.53 45.01 57.89
CA ALA A 264 -6.72 44.36 59.19
C ALA A 264 -5.56 44.65 60.16
N LYS A 265 -4.35 44.89 59.65
CA LYS A 265 -3.17 45.30 60.44
C LYS A 265 -3.01 46.83 60.54
N GLN A 266 -4.04 47.59 60.17
CA GLN A 266 -4.04 49.06 60.15
C GLN A 266 -2.99 49.69 59.21
N ASP A 267 -2.45 48.94 58.25
CA ASP A 267 -1.58 49.45 57.20
C ASP A 267 -2.42 49.94 56.01
N PHE A 268 -2.69 51.25 55.99
CA PHE A 268 -3.44 51.93 54.93
C PHE A 268 -2.53 52.62 53.89
N THR A 269 -1.27 52.18 53.77
CA THR A 269 -0.35 52.70 52.75
C THR A 269 -0.72 52.18 51.36
N ARG A 270 -0.62 53.07 50.35
CA ARG A 270 -1.02 52.76 48.97
C ARG A 270 -0.04 51.76 48.37
N GLY A 271 -0.52 50.60 47.92
CA GLY A 271 0.37 49.56 47.40
C GLY A 271 -0.22 48.62 46.36
N VAL A 272 -1.38 48.92 45.78
CA VAL A 272 -1.98 48.05 44.74
C VAL A 272 -2.42 48.90 43.55
N THR A 273 -2.02 48.45 42.36
CA THR A 273 -2.46 48.99 41.08
C THR A 273 -3.58 48.10 40.55
N THR A 274 -4.72 48.68 40.19
CA THR A 274 -5.89 47.98 39.60
C THR A 274 -5.67 47.50 38.16
N ALA A 275 -4.42 47.39 37.72
CA ALA A 275 -4.10 47.02 36.35
C ALA A 275 -4.22 45.50 36.17
N GLY A 276 -5.45 44.99 36.03
CA GLY A 276 -5.63 43.58 35.65
C GLY A 276 -7.02 42.96 35.80
N ALA A 277 -8.00 43.63 36.43
CA ALA A 277 -9.34 43.06 36.56
C ALA A 277 -10.10 43.18 35.23
N MET A 278 -10.03 42.11 34.41
CA MET A 278 -10.77 42.03 33.14
C MET A 278 -12.29 41.83 33.34
N TYR A 279 -12.71 41.36 34.52
CA TYR A 279 -14.11 41.13 34.86
C TYR A 279 -14.67 42.29 35.68
N GLU A 280 -15.78 42.87 35.22
CA GLU A 280 -16.44 44.04 35.81
C GLU A 280 -16.75 43.85 37.31
N GLU A 281 -17.24 42.67 37.70
CA GLU A 281 -17.57 42.35 39.10
C GLU A 281 -16.32 42.31 40.01
N VAL A 282 -15.23 41.72 39.52
CA VAL A 282 -13.95 41.65 40.25
C VAL A 282 -13.34 43.04 40.36
N GLY A 283 -13.37 43.83 39.26
CA GLY A 283 -12.89 45.21 39.26
C GLY A 283 -13.68 46.10 40.23
N THR A 284 -15.01 46.00 40.19
CA THR A 284 -15.92 46.74 41.09
C THR A 284 -15.60 46.43 42.55
N THR A 285 -15.32 45.17 42.88
CA THR A 285 -14.96 44.76 44.24
C THR A 285 -13.59 45.33 44.67
N VAL A 286 -12.60 45.30 43.78
CA VAL A 286 -11.28 45.90 44.03
C VAL A 286 -11.41 47.42 44.25
N ASP A 287 -12.18 48.11 43.42
CA ASP A 287 -12.40 49.56 43.52
C ASP A 287 -13.13 49.93 44.82
N ALA A 288 -14.11 49.12 45.24
CA ALA A 288 -14.79 49.28 46.52
C ALA A 288 -13.81 49.14 47.71
N LEU A 289 -12.94 48.13 47.69
CA LEU A 289 -11.93 47.92 48.73
C LEU A 289 -10.90 49.06 48.78
N LEU A 290 -10.44 49.56 47.63
CA LEU A 290 -9.51 50.70 47.57
C LEU A 290 -10.15 51.99 48.07
N SER A 291 -11.41 52.24 47.71
CA SER A 291 -12.18 53.39 48.20
C SER A 291 -12.33 53.34 49.72
N PHE A 292 -12.59 52.14 50.27
CA PHE A 292 -12.64 51.92 51.72
C PHE A 292 -11.27 52.18 52.38
N GLN A 293 -10.16 51.69 51.80
CA GLN A 293 -8.81 51.96 52.28
C GLN A 293 -8.49 53.46 52.31
N GLU A 294 -8.86 54.19 51.26
CA GLU A 294 -8.62 55.62 51.14
C GLU A 294 -9.41 56.44 52.17
N ALA A 295 -10.67 56.08 52.41
CA ALA A 295 -11.48 56.68 53.46
C ALA A 295 -10.86 56.45 54.86
N CYS A 296 -10.36 55.24 55.17
CA CYS A 296 -9.62 54.96 56.41
C CYS A 296 -8.39 55.86 56.55
N ARG A 297 -7.60 56.00 55.47
CA ARG A 297 -6.39 56.84 55.45
C ARG A 297 -6.72 58.31 55.73
N PHE A 298 -7.75 58.87 55.08
CA PHE A 298 -8.15 60.26 55.29
C PHE A 298 -8.76 60.49 56.69
N GLY A 299 -9.50 59.53 57.23
CA GLY A 299 -9.95 59.55 58.62
C GLY A 299 -8.78 59.69 59.60
N ASN A 300 -7.78 58.81 59.47
CA ASN A 300 -6.57 58.84 60.28
C ASN A 300 -5.78 60.14 60.13
N GLN A 301 -5.65 60.65 58.90
CA GLN A 301 -4.95 61.91 58.66
C GLN A 301 -5.70 63.12 59.27
N ALA A 302 -7.02 63.16 59.19
CA ALA A 302 -7.83 64.21 59.81
C ALA A 302 -7.71 64.17 61.34
N PHE A 303 -7.71 62.97 61.93
CA PHE A 303 -7.50 62.76 63.36
C PHE A 303 -6.13 63.29 63.81
N ILE A 304 -5.06 62.90 63.11
CA ILE A 304 -3.68 63.35 63.42
C ILE A 304 -3.54 64.87 63.29
N ARG A 305 -4.23 65.50 62.32
CA ARG A 305 -4.21 66.96 62.11
C ARG A 305 -5.11 67.74 63.08
N GLY A 306 -5.84 67.06 63.97
CA GLY A 306 -6.76 67.68 64.91
C GLY A 306 -8.11 68.12 64.31
N ASP A 307 -8.40 67.79 63.05
CA ASP A 307 -9.74 67.97 62.46
C ASP A 307 -10.66 66.83 62.91
N LEU A 308 -10.99 66.88 64.20
CA LEU A 308 -11.75 65.83 64.88
C LEU A 308 -13.16 65.71 64.31
N LYS A 309 -13.74 66.79 63.77
CA LYS A 309 -15.07 66.78 63.11
C LYS A 309 -15.06 65.90 61.87
N ARG A 310 -14.07 66.10 61.01
CA ARG A 310 -13.91 65.31 59.79
C ARG A 310 -13.48 63.86 60.08
N ALA A 311 -12.62 63.66 61.08
CA ALA A 311 -12.24 62.32 61.52
C ALA A 311 -13.45 61.50 61.99
N LEU A 312 -14.30 62.08 62.86
CA LEU A 312 -15.50 61.41 63.36
C LEU A 312 -16.46 61.02 62.22
N ALA A 313 -16.75 61.96 61.31
CA ALA A 313 -17.64 61.71 60.19
C ALA A 313 -17.12 60.59 59.27
N ASN A 314 -15.80 60.56 59.03
CA ASN A 314 -15.18 59.49 58.25
C ASN A 314 -15.25 58.13 58.97
N TYR A 315 -14.93 58.07 60.27
CA TYR A 315 -14.99 56.81 61.01
C TYR A 315 -16.41 56.28 61.19
N GLN A 316 -17.41 57.15 61.39
CA GLN A 316 -18.82 56.75 61.44
C GLN A 316 -19.31 56.19 60.10
N ASN A 317 -18.92 56.81 58.98
CA ASN A 317 -19.23 56.29 57.66
C ASN A 317 -18.55 54.93 57.41
N LEU A 318 -17.27 54.80 57.78
CA LEU A 318 -16.52 53.54 57.70
C LEU A 318 -17.07 52.44 58.62
N PHE A 319 -17.60 52.81 59.80
CA PHE A 319 -18.26 51.89 60.71
C PHE A 319 -19.52 51.31 60.06
N GLU A 320 -20.39 52.16 59.49
CA GLU A 320 -21.59 51.72 58.76
C GLU A 320 -21.23 50.83 57.56
N ILE A 321 -20.16 51.16 56.82
CA ILE A 321 -19.69 50.31 55.72
C ILE A 321 -19.18 48.96 56.24
N SER A 322 -18.38 48.95 57.32
CA SER A 322 -17.86 47.71 57.93
C SER A 322 -19.01 46.81 58.40
N ARG A 323 -20.05 47.42 58.98
CA ARG A 323 -21.26 46.74 59.45
C ARG A 323 -22.11 46.16 58.33
N ARG A 324 -22.29 46.90 57.24
CA ARG A 324 -22.99 46.40 56.05
C ARG A 324 -22.25 45.25 55.37
N LEU A 325 -20.92 45.28 55.37
CA LEU A 325 -20.06 44.24 54.80
C LEU A 325 -19.74 43.10 55.78
N GLN A 326 -20.26 43.15 57.01
CA GLN A 326 -20.03 42.16 58.08
C GLN A 326 -18.54 41.91 58.39
N ILE A 327 -17.75 42.98 58.41
CA ILE A 327 -16.32 42.94 58.73
C ILE A 327 -16.12 43.27 60.21
N GLU A 328 -16.30 42.28 61.09
CA GLU A 328 -16.28 42.47 62.57
C GLU A 328 -15.03 43.20 63.09
N ALA A 329 -13.84 42.83 62.60
CA ALA A 329 -12.59 43.48 62.98
C ALA A 329 -12.53 44.96 62.54
N GLY A 330 -13.18 45.29 61.42
CA GLY A 330 -13.32 46.65 60.90
C GLY A 330 -14.25 47.48 61.79
N GLU A 331 -15.39 46.92 62.20
CA GLU A 331 -16.33 47.56 63.13
C GLU A 331 -15.64 47.90 64.46
N GLN A 332 -14.96 46.93 65.07
CA GLN A 332 -14.22 47.13 66.32
C GLN A 332 -13.16 48.24 66.19
N THR A 333 -12.42 48.26 65.08
CA THR A 333 -11.40 49.29 64.83
C THR A 333 -12.03 50.67 64.64
N MET A 334 -13.16 50.77 63.93
CA MET A 334 -13.84 52.05 63.73
C MET A 334 -14.45 52.57 65.02
N LEU A 335 -15.05 51.71 65.84
CA LEU A 335 -15.54 52.07 67.19
C LEU A 335 -14.40 52.59 68.07
N LEU A 336 -13.25 51.89 68.08
CA LEU A 336 -12.06 52.37 68.80
C LEU A 336 -11.59 53.75 68.32
N ASN A 337 -11.57 53.97 67.00
CA ASN A 337 -11.19 55.25 66.41
C ASN A 337 -12.21 56.37 66.73
N ILE A 338 -13.51 56.07 66.71
CA ILE A 338 -14.59 56.99 67.12
C ILE A 338 -14.43 57.38 68.59
N GLY A 339 -14.24 56.40 69.48
CA GLY A 339 -13.98 56.65 70.90
C GLY A 339 -12.72 57.49 71.13
N ASN A 340 -11.65 57.24 70.36
CA ASN A 340 -10.45 58.08 70.38
C ASN A 340 -10.71 59.54 69.96
N VAL A 341 -11.58 59.76 68.97
CA VAL A 341 -12.00 61.11 68.58
C VAL A 341 -12.74 61.82 69.71
N PHE A 342 -13.72 61.17 70.34
CA PHE A 342 -14.47 61.74 71.47
C PHE A 342 -13.56 62.04 72.66
N ARG A 343 -12.63 61.13 72.98
CA ARG A 343 -11.61 61.33 74.01
C ARG A 343 -10.73 62.55 73.70
N GLN A 344 -10.25 62.71 72.47
CA GLN A 344 -9.41 63.86 72.09
C GLN A 344 -10.18 65.19 72.08
N ARG A 345 -11.50 65.16 71.90
CA ARG A 345 -12.39 66.33 72.05
C ARG A 345 -12.68 66.71 73.51
N GLY A 346 -12.32 65.86 74.47
CA GLY A 346 -12.68 66.03 75.89
C GLY A 346 -14.13 65.63 76.22
N ASP A 347 -14.81 64.91 75.31
CA ASP A 347 -16.20 64.46 75.46
C ASP A 347 -16.22 62.97 75.88
N THR A 348 -15.84 62.71 77.13
CA THR A 348 -15.64 61.34 77.63
C THR A 348 -16.94 60.56 77.83
N ALA A 349 -18.08 61.25 77.92
CA ALA A 349 -19.38 60.60 78.06
C ALA A 349 -19.75 59.82 76.79
N ASN A 350 -19.54 60.42 75.62
CA ASN A 350 -19.81 59.79 74.32
C ASN A 350 -18.69 58.86 73.84
N ALA A 351 -17.60 58.69 74.61
CA ALA A 351 -16.47 57.83 74.25
C ALA A 351 -16.58 56.39 74.79
N MET A 352 -17.53 56.13 75.71
CA MET A 352 -17.76 54.82 76.34
C MET A 352 -18.95 54.05 75.77
N ASP A 353 -19.79 54.72 74.96
CA ASP A 353 -20.86 54.13 74.15
C ASP A 353 -20.31 53.74 72.77
#